data_AF-A0AAV2QDW4-F1
#
_entry.id   AF-A0AAV2QDW4-F1
#
_cell.length_a   1.000
_cell.length_b   1.000
_cell.length_c   1.000
_cell.angle_alpha   90.00
_cell.angle_beta   90.00
_cell.angle_gamma   90.00
#
_symmetry.space_group_name_H-M   'P 1'
#
loop_
_entity.id
_entity.type
_entity.pdbx_description
1 polymer ?
#
loop_
_entity_poly.entity_id
_entity_poly.type
_entity_poly.pdbx_seq_one_letter_code
_entity_poly.pdbx_strand_id
1 'polypeptide(L)'
;DFLNQLQLHHLSDYFRVLGCTCTRDLRLLEKSELDAIQLVPRRRLQQHMSNIPHHHEAPPEGCSLNDFLQWFGLLHIEGFLNTIGVYSVTDLSYLKEDDLCLLRPVTRRRLLTSCGLCTRAA
;
A
#
# COMPACT_ATOMS: atom_id res chain seq x y z
N ASP A 1 0.94 -9.08 -14.82
CA ASP A 1 1.89 -8.68 -15.88
C ASP A 1 3.29 -8.33 -15.40
N PHE A 2 3.46 -7.34 -14.52
CA PHE A 2 4.80 -6.96 -14.01
C PHE A 2 5.62 -8.14 -13.47
N LEU A 3 5.05 -8.95 -12.57
CA LEU A 3 5.74 -10.13 -12.05
C LEU A 3 6.02 -11.19 -13.13
N ASN A 4 5.19 -11.29 -14.17
CA ASN A 4 5.42 -12.22 -15.27
C ASN A 4 6.65 -11.79 -16.09
N GLN A 5 6.80 -10.49 -16.36
CA GLN A 5 7.96 -9.93 -17.07
C GLN A 5 9.28 -10.21 -16.34
N LEU A 6 9.25 -10.23 -15.00
CA LEU A 6 10.41 -10.54 -14.16
C LEU A 6 10.64 -12.05 -13.94
N GLN A 7 9.75 -12.90 -14.47
CA GLN A 7 9.69 -14.34 -14.18
C GLN A 7 9.52 -14.63 -12.67
N LEU A 8 8.75 -13.79 -11.97
CA LEU A 8 8.46 -13.84 -10.54
C LEU A 8 6.97 -14.10 -10.23
N HIS A 9 6.23 -14.70 -11.16
CA HIS A 9 4.78 -14.93 -11.02
C HIS A 9 4.40 -15.78 -9.80
N HIS A 10 5.28 -16.68 -9.36
CA HIS A 10 5.13 -17.48 -8.15
C HIS A 10 5.04 -16.65 -6.86
N LEU A 11 5.49 -15.39 -6.87
CA LEU A 11 5.37 -14.48 -5.71
C LEU A 11 4.02 -13.76 -5.65
N SER A 12 3.14 -13.96 -6.63
CA SER A 12 1.85 -13.26 -6.72
C SER A 12 1.00 -13.44 -5.47
N ASP A 13 0.88 -14.68 -4.97
CA ASP A 13 0.05 -14.95 -3.79
C ASP A 13 0.66 -14.38 -2.52
N TYR A 14 2.00 -14.42 -2.40
CA TYR A 14 2.71 -13.78 -1.30
C TYR A 14 2.41 -12.28 -1.22
N PHE A 15 2.55 -11.56 -2.34
CA PHE A 15 2.23 -10.13 -2.39
C PHE A 15 0.75 -9.85 -2.15
N ARG A 16 -0.15 -10.73 -2.61
CA ARG A 16 -1.59 -10.60 -2.34
C ARG A 16 -1.88 -10.71 -0.84
N VAL A 17 -1.24 -11.64 -0.13
CA VAL A 17 -1.37 -11.80 1.33
C VAL A 17 -0.89 -10.54 2.06
N LEU A 18 0.21 -9.94 1.60
CA LEU A 18 0.70 -8.67 2.16
C LEU A 18 -0.21 -7.47 1.85
N GLY A 19 -1.15 -7.60 0.91
CA GLY A 19 -2.08 -6.53 0.53
C GLY A 19 -1.63 -5.70 -0.67
N CYS A 20 -0.65 -6.19 -1.45
CA CYS A 20 -0.29 -5.54 -2.70
C CYS A 20 -1.41 -5.75 -3.74
N THR A 21 -1.93 -4.65 -4.27
CA THR A 21 -2.92 -4.60 -5.35
C THR A 21 -2.38 -3.95 -6.62
N CYS A 22 -1.23 -3.25 -6.55
CA CYS A 22 -0.56 -2.70 -7.73
C CYS A 22 0.97 -2.76 -7.59
N THR A 23 1.70 -2.55 -8.69
CA THR A 23 3.18 -2.60 -8.71
C THR A 23 3.82 -1.62 -7.73
N ARG A 24 3.19 -0.47 -7.44
CA ARG A 24 3.74 0.56 -6.56
C ARG A 24 3.82 0.13 -5.11
N ASP A 25 2.96 -0.80 -4.70
CA ASP A 25 2.98 -1.39 -3.36
C ASP A 25 4.25 -2.10 -3.00
N LEU A 26 4.97 -2.58 -4.01
CA LEU A 26 6.25 -3.24 -3.80
C LEU A 26 7.22 -2.31 -3.07
N ARG A 27 7.08 -0.98 -3.23
CA ARG A 27 7.88 0.02 -2.51
C ARG A 27 7.51 0.19 -1.04
N LEU A 28 6.32 -0.26 -0.66
CA LEU A 28 5.82 -0.26 0.72
C LEU A 28 6.16 -1.57 1.44
N LEU A 29 6.91 -2.47 0.79
CA LEU A 29 7.40 -3.67 1.45
C LEU A 29 8.49 -3.31 2.44
N GLU A 30 8.37 -3.86 3.64
CA GLU A 30 9.41 -3.77 4.65
C GLU A 30 10.59 -4.67 4.29
N LYS A 31 11.75 -4.40 4.91
CA LYS A 31 12.94 -5.21 4.73
C LYS A 31 12.69 -6.68 5.10
N SER A 32 11.98 -6.95 6.19
CA SER A 32 11.59 -8.29 6.64
C SER A 32 10.76 -9.04 5.59
N GLU A 33 9.79 -8.36 4.97
CA GLU A 33 8.92 -8.91 3.94
C GLU A 33 9.68 -9.16 2.62
N LEU A 34 10.65 -8.32 2.29
CA LEU A 34 11.56 -8.57 1.18
C LEU A 34 12.50 -9.74 1.48
N ASP A 35 13.00 -9.85 2.72
CA ASP A 35 13.95 -10.87 3.15
C ASP A 35 13.31 -12.27 3.24
N ALA A 36 11.98 -12.35 3.37
CA ALA A 36 11.23 -13.61 3.25
C ALA A 36 11.21 -14.18 1.81
N ILE A 37 11.55 -13.37 0.80
CA ILE A 37 11.67 -13.81 -0.59
C ILE A 37 13.04 -14.47 -0.81
N GLN A 38 13.07 -15.57 -1.57
CA GLN A 38 14.31 -16.23 -1.97
C GLN A 38 15.32 -15.26 -2.60
N LEU A 39 16.61 -15.46 -2.31
CA LEU A 39 17.68 -14.52 -2.64
C LEU A 39 17.67 -13.99 -4.09
N VAL A 40 17.57 -14.89 -5.07
CA VAL A 40 17.64 -14.52 -6.50
C VAL A 40 16.37 -13.80 -6.96
N PRO A 41 15.14 -14.29 -6.68
CA PRO A 41 13.91 -13.53 -6.87
C PRO A 41 13.93 -12.14 -6.20
N ARG A 42 14.38 -12.04 -4.95
CA ARG A 42 14.48 -10.78 -4.20
C ARG A 42 15.38 -9.77 -4.90
N ARG A 43 16.59 -10.18 -5.30
CA ARG A 43 17.55 -9.29 -6.01
C ARG A 43 16.99 -8.79 -7.34
N ARG A 44 16.34 -9.67 -8.11
CA ARG A 44 15.67 -9.29 -9.36
C ARG A 44 14.58 -8.25 -9.09
N LEU A 45 13.71 -8.50 -8.13
CA LEU A 45 12.65 -7.56 -7.75
C LEU A 45 13.24 -6.19 -7.37
N GLN A 46 14.26 -6.16 -6.51
CA GLN A 46 14.92 -4.94 -6.04
C GLN A 46 15.53 -4.12 -7.18
N GLN A 47 16.15 -4.76 -8.17
CA GLN A 47 16.70 -4.07 -9.36
C GLN A 47 15.63 -3.34 -10.18
N HIS A 48 14.39 -3.82 -10.17
CA HIS A 48 13.29 -3.19 -10.89
C HIS A 48 12.48 -2.20 -10.03
N MET A 49 12.52 -2.35 -8.70
CA MET A 49 11.83 -1.45 -7.79
C MET A 49 12.36 -0.01 -7.84
N SER A 50 13.64 0.20 -8.16
CA SER A 50 14.22 1.55 -8.35
C SER A 50 13.56 2.34 -9.47
N ASN A 51 12.97 1.65 -10.46
CA ASN A 51 12.35 2.26 -11.63
C ASN A 51 10.86 2.56 -11.42
N ILE A 52 10.30 2.19 -10.25
CA ILE A 52 8.90 2.46 -9.94
C ILE A 52 8.75 3.94 -9.56
N PRO A 53 7.87 4.69 -10.23
CA PRO A 53 7.73 6.13 -10.01
C PRO A 53 7.40 6.46 -8.55
N HIS A 54 7.96 7.58 -8.08
CA HIS A 54 7.96 7.94 -6.66
C HIS A 54 6.79 8.78 -6.19
N HIS A 55 6.13 9.47 -7.10
CA HIS A 55 5.10 10.44 -6.76
C HIS A 55 3.75 10.01 -7.29
N HIS A 56 2.77 10.04 -6.39
CA HIS A 56 1.38 10.17 -6.77
C HIS A 56 1.07 11.65 -6.86
N GLU A 57 0.33 12.07 -7.87
CA GLU A 57 -0.36 13.35 -7.81
C GLU A 57 -1.29 13.35 -6.59
N ALA A 58 -1.35 14.50 -5.91
CA ALA A 58 -2.27 14.68 -4.80
C ALA A 58 -3.72 14.49 -5.31
N PRO A 59 -4.61 13.88 -4.51
CA PRO A 59 -6.01 13.82 -4.88
C PRO A 59 -6.59 15.24 -4.96
N PRO A 60 -7.67 15.45 -5.72
CA PRO A 60 -8.35 16.74 -5.77
C PRO A 60 -8.73 17.24 -4.37
N GLU A 61 -8.58 18.55 -4.14
CA GLU A 61 -9.00 19.17 -2.89
C GLU A 61 -10.51 19.02 -2.68
N GLY A 62 -10.92 18.72 -1.44
CA GLY A 62 -12.33 18.55 -1.09
C GLY A 62 -13.00 17.30 -1.69
N CYS A 63 -12.23 16.33 -2.19
CA CYS A 63 -12.80 15.07 -2.67
C CYS A 63 -13.47 14.27 -1.55
N SER A 64 -14.44 13.42 -1.92
CA SER A 64 -15.10 12.52 -0.96
C SER A 64 -14.12 11.43 -0.47
N LEU A 65 -14.44 10.78 0.65
CA LEU A 65 -13.66 9.62 1.11
C LEU A 65 -13.60 8.53 0.03
N ASN A 66 -14.71 8.28 -0.67
CA ASN A 66 -14.77 7.30 -1.75
C ASN A 66 -13.81 7.65 -2.89
N ASP A 67 -13.84 8.90 -3.37
CA ASP A 67 -12.95 9.39 -4.43
C ASP A 67 -11.48 9.31 -3.99
N PHE A 68 -11.18 9.69 -2.75
CA PHE A 68 -9.85 9.59 -2.16
C PHE A 68 -9.35 8.13 -2.16
N LEU A 69 -10.17 7.21 -1.68
CA LEU A 69 -9.83 5.79 -1.65
C LEU A 69 -9.67 5.23 -3.06
N GLN A 70 -10.53 5.61 -4.00
CA GLN A 70 -10.41 5.20 -5.40
C GLN A 70 -9.11 5.73 -6.02
N TRP A 71 -8.75 6.99 -5.78
CA TRP A 71 -7.52 7.61 -6.26
C TRP A 71 -6.27 6.83 -5.84
N PHE A 72 -6.25 6.34 -4.61
CA PHE A 72 -5.15 5.54 -4.06
C PHE A 72 -5.34 4.02 -4.22
N GLY A 73 -6.37 3.56 -4.94
CA GLY A 73 -6.66 2.13 -5.12
C GLY A 73 -6.98 1.37 -3.82
N LEU A 74 -7.53 2.09 -2.84
CA LEU A 74 -7.91 1.64 -1.51
C LEU A 74 -9.43 1.46 -1.35
N LEU A 75 -10.22 1.54 -2.43
CA LEU A 75 -11.69 1.42 -2.35
C LEU A 75 -12.15 0.12 -1.65
N HIS A 76 -11.38 -0.96 -1.77
CA HIS A 76 -11.65 -2.24 -1.13
C HIS A 76 -11.66 -2.22 0.42
N ILE A 77 -11.14 -1.17 1.07
CA ILE A 77 -11.18 -1.01 2.53
C ILE A 77 -12.26 -0.03 3.03
N GLU A 78 -13.07 0.53 2.13
CA GLU A 78 -14.13 1.49 2.50
C GLU A 78 -15.08 0.92 3.56
N GLY A 79 -15.55 -0.32 3.41
CA GLY A 79 -16.45 -0.96 4.38
C GLY A 79 -15.83 -1.11 5.77
N PHE A 80 -14.51 -1.37 5.84
CA PHE A 80 -13.78 -1.40 7.10
C PHE A 80 -13.74 -0.02 7.75
N LEU A 81 -13.38 1.02 6.99
CA LEU A 81 -13.32 2.40 7.47
C LEU A 81 -14.67 2.89 7.99
N ASN A 82 -15.76 2.60 7.26
CA ASN A 82 -17.11 2.94 7.69
C ASN A 82 -17.52 2.24 9.00
N THR A 83 -17.02 1.01 9.23
CA THR A 83 -17.32 0.24 10.45
C THR A 83 -16.64 0.84 11.69
N ILE A 84 -15.48 1.46 11.51
CA ILE A 84 -14.75 2.15 12.60
C ILE A 84 -15.08 3.65 12.69
N GLY A 85 -16.10 4.12 11.96
CA GLY A 85 -16.63 5.49 12.07
C GLY A 85 -15.93 6.55 11.21
N VAL A 86 -15.17 6.14 10.20
CA VAL A 86 -14.51 7.06 9.26
C VAL A 86 -15.43 7.30 8.08
N TYR A 87 -15.91 8.53 7.90
CA TYR A 87 -16.87 8.88 6.84
C TYR A 87 -16.38 10.00 5.91
N SER A 88 -15.29 10.67 6.26
CA SER A 88 -14.67 11.75 5.50
C SER A 88 -13.16 11.59 5.42
N VAL A 89 -12.53 12.29 4.47
CA VAL A 89 -11.06 12.36 4.37
C VAL A 89 -10.45 12.97 5.63
N THR A 90 -11.13 13.91 6.28
CA THR A 90 -10.68 14.52 7.53
C THR A 90 -10.64 13.52 8.68
N ASP A 91 -11.58 12.57 8.73
CA ASP A 91 -11.63 11.55 9.79
C ASP A 91 -10.39 10.64 9.78
N LEU A 92 -9.77 10.46 8.61
CA LEU A 92 -8.54 9.67 8.48
C LEU A 92 -7.41 10.20 9.37
N SER A 93 -7.39 11.50 9.67
CA SER A 93 -6.36 12.12 10.52
C SER A 93 -6.40 11.68 11.98
N TYR A 94 -7.52 11.11 12.45
CA TYR A 94 -7.65 10.59 13.81
C TYR A 94 -7.16 9.15 13.96
N LEU A 95 -6.87 8.46 12.85
CA LEU A 95 -6.46 7.06 12.86
C LEU A 95 -5.01 6.91 13.29
N LYS A 96 -4.76 5.95 14.16
CA LYS A 96 -3.43 5.46 14.52
C LYS A 96 -3.13 4.16 13.78
N GLU A 97 -1.86 3.78 13.75
CA GLU A 97 -1.46 2.52 13.12
C GLU A 97 -2.16 1.30 13.77
N ASP A 98 -2.35 1.33 15.09
CA ASP A 98 -3.01 0.25 15.85
C ASP A 98 -4.48 0.06 15.46
N ASP A 99 -5.18 1.13 15.10
CA ASP A 99 -6.59 1.07 14.65
C ASP A 99 -6.73 0.32 13.31
N LEU A 100 -5.62 0.24 12.55
CA LEU A 100 -5.54 -0.39 11.25
C LEU A 100 -4.94 -1.80 11.29
N CYS A 101 -4.81 -2.41 12.48
CA CYS A 101 -4.19 -3.72 12.67
C CYS A 101 -4.84 -4.85 11.87
N LEU A 102 -6.13 -4.75 11.56
CA LEU A 102 -6.87 -5.74 10.76
C LEU A 102 -6.64 -5.60 9.24
N LEU A 103 -6.04 -4.49 8.79
CA LEU A 103 -5.67 -4.32 7.40
C LEU A 103 -4.40 -5.11 7.09
N ARG A 104 -4.31 -5.57 5.84
CA ARG A 104 -3.07 -6.19 5.34
C ARG A 104 -1.92 -5.19 5.44
N PRO A 105 -0.68 -5.64 5.76
CA PRO A 105 0.43 -4.74 6.08
C PRO A 105 0.68 -3.65 5.03
N VAL A 106 0.68 -4.00 3.74
CA VAL A 106 0.92 -3.04 2.67
C VAL A 106 -0.27 -2.12 2.45
N THR A 107 -1.50 -2.63 2.58
CA THR A 107 -2.72 -1.81 2.53
C THR A 107 -2.72 -0.76 3.63
N ARG A 108 -2.34 -1.15 4.86
CA ARG A 108 -2.18 -0.26 6.01
C ARG A 108 -1.14 0.83 5.74
N ARG A 109 0.07 0.44 5.34
CA ARG A 109 1.16 1.38 5.02
C ARG A 109 0.79 2.31 3.88
N ARG A 110 0.05 1.83 2.88
CA ARG A 110 -0.45 2.68 1.80
C ARG A 110 -1.41 3.75 2.32
N LEU A 111 -2.40 3.36 3.12
CA LEU A 111 -3.34 4.33 3.72
C LEU A 111 -2.60 5.38 4.54
N LEU A 112 -1.70 4.96 5.44
CA LEU A 112 -0.92 5.87 6.27
C LEU A 112 -0.05 6.84 5.44
N THR A 113 0.59 6.34 4.38
CA THR A 113 1.39 7.18 3.48
C THR A 113 0.51 8.18 2.72
N SER A 114 -0.65 7.73 2.23
CA SER A 114 -1.61 8.58 1.50
C SER A 114 -2.22 9.68 2.37
N CYS A 115 -2.37 9.44 3.67
CA CYS A 115 -2.90 10.43 4.61
C CYS A 115 -1.83 11.39 5.15
N GLY A 116 -0.55 11.23 4.75
CA GLY A 116 0.56 11.98 5.34
C GLY A 116 0.83 11.63 6.81
N LEU A 117 0.25 10.52 7.31
CA LEU A 117 0.40 10.04 8.69
C LEU A 117 1.67 9.20 8.88
N CYS A 118 2.39 8.88 7.81
CA CYS A 118 3.75 8.37 7.90
C CYS A 118 4.70 9.49 8.34
N THR A 119 4.94 9.61 9.65
CA THR A 119 6.20 10.16 10.13
C THR A 119 7.30 9.24 9.61
N ARG A 120 8.19 9.74 8.75
CA ARG A 120 9.46 9.09 8.43
C ARG A 120 10.10 8.66 9.75
N ALA A 121 10.18 7.36 10.01
CA ALA A 121 11.18 6.85 10.94
C ALA A 121 12.55 7.20 10.34
N ALA A 122 13.37 7.87 11.15
CA ALA A 122 14.70 8.35 10.83
C ALA A 122 15.65 7.24 10.36
#